data_AF-A0A915CK14-F1
#
_entry.id   AF-A0A915CK14-F1
#
_cell.length_a   1.000
_cell.length_b   1.000
_cell.length_c   1.000
_cell.angle_alpha   90.00
_cell.angle_beta   90.00
_cell.angle_gamma   90.00
#
_symmetry.space_group_name_H-M   'P 1'
#
loop_
_entity.id
_entity.type
_entity.pdbx_description
1 polymer ?
#
loop_
_entity_poly.entity_id
_entity_poly.type
_entity_poly.pdbx_seq_one_letter_code
_entity_poly.pdbx_strand_id
1 'polypeptide(L)'
;MQSSPKRCGKWRLNSISSHSAIAPIESSVLSRKEIVNKETSLSFFFETIFAFLLAGCGMVGAGILFDIAQEWSFFIRVPQAVMLLPALLGLKGNVEMTLASRLSTQANLDEMATRHQQIHIVCSNLAVIQAQSIIVSLLASIAVIVLYTAETGKWQSENSILLCLTSVATASITSLLLGMIMFGMVILAMRIGVNPDNITTPIAASLGDITALIIMICVGTLLLHVQHQFEAECVVLGVWLMAPFLFIWIASKDKSAVNILKNGWYPIFTAMLISSSAGRILKTTVSIFPAVAAFQPVVNGAGGNLVAIQASRISTELHKFGNFGILPDNSLSHFINPLRSFFAKGSEAQVARVLVLLVLPGH
;
A
#
# COMPACT_ATOMS: atom_id res chain seq x y z
N MET A 1 -77.23 43.77 -8.20
CA MET A 1 -75.76 43.84 -8.14
C MET A 1 -75.22 42.40 -8.24
N GLN A 2 -75.24 41.81 -9.44
CA GLN A 2 -74.07 41.52 -10.32
C GLN A 2 -73.06 40.57 -9.65
N SER A 3 -73.21 39.24 -9.68
CA SER A 3 -72.98 38.25 -10.77
C SER A 3 -71.55 38.19 -11.33
N SER A 4 -70.81 37.14 -10.99
CA SER A 4 -69.64 36.64 -11.76
C SER A 4 -70.08 36.22 -13.18
N PRO A 5 -69.23 36.19 -14.25
CA PRO A 5 -68.27 35.07 -14.45
C PRO A 5 -67.04 35.27 -15.41
N LYS A 6 -66.12 34.28 -15.39
CA LYS A 6 -65.34 33.64 -16.51
C LYS A 6 -64.25 34.36 -17.38
N ARG A 7 -63.03 33.73 -17.32
CA ARG A 7 -62.11 33.22 -18.39
C ARG A 7 -61.24 34.13 -19.32
N CYS A 8 -59.93 33.82 -19.28
CA CYS A 8 -58.98 33.52 -20.41
C CYS A 8 -58.21 34.67 -21.13
N GLY A 9 -56.87 34.52 -21.24
CA GLY A 9 -56.14 34.82 -22.49
C GLY A 9 -54.85 35.67 -22.47
N LYS A 10 -53.70 34.98 -22.59
CA LYS A 10 -52.46 35.27 -23.38
C LYS A 10 -51.61 36.56 -23.17
N TRP A 11 -50.34 36.29 -22.78
CA TRP A 11 -49.04 36.76 -23.32
C TRP A 11 -48.82 38.18 -23.85
N ARG A 12 -47.81 38.88 -23.30
CA ARG A 12 -46.80 39.65 -24.07
C ARG A 12 -45.50 39.87 -23.29
N LEU A 13 -44.39 39.74 -24.02
CA LEU A 13 -42.98 39.91 -23.63
C LEU A 13 -42.65 41.35 -23.21
N ASN A 14 -41.62 41.52 -22.37
CA ASN A 14 -40.72 42.67 -22.47
C ASN A 14 -39.25 42.30 -22.19
N SER A 15 -38.45 42.55 -23.23
CA SER A 15 -37.04 42.90 -23.37
C SER A 15 -36.01 42.64 -22.26
N ILE A 16 -34.96 41.93 -22.67
CA ILE A 16 -33.61 41.89 -22.13
C ILE A 16 -32.94 43.27 -22.27
N SER A 17 -32.30 43.76 -21.19
CA SER A 17 -31.06 44.52 -21.32
C SER A 17 -30.15 44.24 -20.12
N SER A 18 -28.88 44.05 -20.47
CA SER A 18 -27.71 43.64 -19.72
C SER A 18 -27.41 44.47 -18.47
N HIS A 19 -27.06 43.79 -17.37
CA HIS A 19 -25.84 43.99 -16.57
C HIS A 19 -25.83 42.98 -15.42
N SER A 20 -25.39 41.74 -15.68
CA SER A 20 -24.98 40.82 -14.61
C SER A 20 -23.46 40.89 -14.49
N ALA A 21 -22.98 41.52 -13.43
CA ALA A 21 -21.58 41.46 -13.04
C ALA A 21 -21.23 39.99 -12.70
N ILE A 22 -20.55 39.34 -13.62
CA ILE A 22 -19.91 38.05 -13.39
C ILE A 22 -18.66 38.36 -12.57
N ALA A 23 -18.66 38.00 -11.29
CA ALA A 23 -17.45 38.00 -10.48
C ALA A 23 -16.44 37.02 -11.10
N PRO A 24 -15.15 37.39 -11.24
CA PRO A 24 -14.18 36.54 -11.93
C PRO A 24 -13.86 35.32 -11.06
N ILE A 25 -14.19 34.13 -11.58
CA ILE A 25 -13.85 32.82 -11.00
C ILE A 25 -12.34 32.50 -11.16
N GLU A 26 -11.61 33.31 -11.92
CA GLU A 26 -10.20 33.05 -12.26
C GLU A 26 -9.18 33.40 -11.15
N SER A 27 -9.45 34.34 -10.25
CA SER A 27 -8.42 34.81 -9.31
C SER A 27 -8.20 33.87 -8.10
N SER A 28 -9.21 33.13 -7.67
CA SER A 28 -9.11 32.25 -6.49
C SER A 28 -8.46 30.89 -6.81
N VAL A 29 -8.60 30.41 -8.04
CA VAL A 29 -7.99 29.16 -8.52
C VAL A 29 -6.51 29.36 -8.88
N LEU A 30 -6.16 30.52 -9.47
CA LEU A 30 -4.77 30.90 -9.74
C LEU A 30 -4.01 31.26 -8.46
N SER A 31 -4.64 32.00 -7.53
CA SER A 31 -4.00 32.38 -6.26
C SER A 31 -3.73 31.18 -5.35
N ARG A 32 -4.56 30.13 -5.38
CA ARG A 32 -4.30 28.89 -4.61
C ARG A 32 -3.11 28.08 -5.13
N LYS A 33 -2.70 28.30 -6.40
CA LYS A 33 -1.55 27.63 -7.01
C LYS A 33 -0.20 28.22 -6.60
N GLU A 34 -0.19 29.43 -6.03
CA GLU A 34 1.05 30.20 -5.76
C GLU A 34 1.53 30.21 -4.30
N ILE A 35 0.74 29.78 -3.31
CA ILE A 35 1.11 29.95 -1.87
C ILE A 35 1.59 28.65 -1.19
N VAL A 36 1.74 27.53 -1.92
CA VAL A 36 2.33 26.31 -1.34
C VAL A 36 3.83 26.32 -1.62
N ASN A 37 4.64 26.35 -0.55
CA ASN A 37 6.09 26.14 -0.60
C ASN A 37 6.39 24.89 -1.43
N LYS A 38 6.73 25.09 -2.70
CA LYS A 38 7.03 24.00 -3.61
C LYS A 38 8.37 23.43 -3.17
N GLU A 39 8.34 22.20 -2.68
CA GLU A 39 9.53 21.48 -2.25
C GLU A 39 10.61 21.57 -3.34
N THR A 40 11.76 22.13 -3.00
CA THR A 40 12.88 22.25 -3.93
C THR A 40 13.36 20.86 -4.34
N SER A 41 13.66 20.64 -5.62
CA SER A 41 14.15 19.36 -6.14
C SER A 41 15.39 18.84 -5.39
N LEU A 42 16.18 19.75 -4.82
CA LEU A 42 17.36 19.44 -4.02
C LEU A 42 16.98 18.93 -2.62
N SER A 43 15.96 19.50 -1.95
CA SER A 43 15.44 18.97 -0.68
C SER A 43 14.88 17.56 -0.90
N PHE A 44 14.06 17.40 -1.93
CA PHE A 44 13.51 16.11 -2.33
C PHE A 44 14.59 15.06 -2.58
N PHE A 45 15.64 15.44 -3.32
CA PHE A 45 16.75 14.55 -3.61
C PHE A 45 17.44 14.07 -2.32
N PHE A 46 17.75 14.97 -1.39
CA PHE A 46 18.43 14.62 -0.13
C PHE A 46 17.55 13.81 0.83
N GLU A 47 16.26 14.14 0.92
CA GLU A 47 15.30 13.37 1.72
C GLU A 47 15.13 11.95 1.19
N THR A 48 14.97 11.82 -0.13
CA THR A 48 14.72 10.54 -0.79
C THR A 48 15.98 9.67 -0.84
N ILE A 49 17.15 10.23 -1.12
CA ILE A 49 18.39 9.44 -1.18
C ILE A 49 18.74 8.83 0.16
N PHE A 50 18.59 9.58 1.25
CA PHE A 50 18.87 9.05 2.59
C PHE A 50 17.88 7.93 2.96
N ALA A 51 16.59 8.18 2.76
CA ALA A 51 15.54 7.19 3.04
C ALA A 51 15.72 5.93 2.16
N PHE A 52 16.12 6.09 0.90
CA PHE A 52 16.31 4.99 -0.03
C PHE A 52 17.60 4.21 0.21
N LEU A 53 18.70 4.86 0.61
CA LEU A 53 19.91 4.16 1.04
C LEU A 53 19.65 3.31 2.27
N LEU A 54 18.93 3.86 3.25
CA LEU A 54 18.49 3.10 4.42
C LEU A 54 17.57 1.94 4.03
N ALA A 55 16.63 2.19 3.10
CA ALA A 55 15.77 1.17 2.52
C ALA A 55 16.59 0.03 1.89
N GLY A 56 17.57 0.38 1.04
CA GLY A 56 18.48 -0.52 0.36
C GLY A 56 19.24 -1.41 1.33
N CYS A 57 19.85 -0.82 2.37
CA CYS A 57 20.54 -1.58 3.41
C CYS A 57 19.62 -2.58 4.11
N GLY A 58 18.39 -2.16 4.45
CA GLY A 58 17.40 -3.04 5.06
C GLY A 58 17.00 -4.21 4.16
N MET A 59 16.80 -3.95 2.86
CA MET A 59 16.46 -4.99 1.89
C MET A 59 17.62 -5.97 1.64
N VAL A 60 18.86 -5.48 1.57
CA VAL A 60 20.05 -6.35 1.50
C VAL A 60 20.13 -7.21 2.77
N GLY A 61 19.91 -6.62 3.94
CA GLY A 61 19.84 -7.34 5.21
C GLY A 61 18.74 -8.41 5.23
N ALA A 62 17.55 -8.11 4.72
CA ALA A 62 16.46 -9.07 4.55
C ALA A 62 16.85 -10.21 3.60
N GLY A 63 17.55 -9.89 2.51
CA GLY A 63 18.07 -10.87 1.56
C GLY A 63 19.05 -11.84 2.19
N ILE A 64 20.06 -11.33 2.89
CA ILE A 64 21.05 -12.14 3.62
C ILE A 64 20.35 -12.98 4.69
N LEU A 65 19.41 -12.39 5.44
CA LEU A 65 18.64 -13.11 6.45
C LEU A 65 17.83 -14.25 5.81
N PHE A 66 17.19 -14.00 4.68
CA PHE A 66 16.41 -15.02 3.98
C PHE A 66 17.29 -16.16 3.48
N ASP A 67 18.44 -15.84 2.87
CA ASP A 67 19.42 -16.82 2.39
C ASP A 67 19.86 -17.76 3.52
N ILE A 68 20.28 -17.21 4.66
CA ILE A 68 20.65 -17.98 5.85
C ILE A 68 19.45 -18.78 6.40
N ALA A 69 18.26 -18.19 6.40
CA ALA A 69 17.08 -18.83 6.97
C ALA A 69 16.60 -20.03 6.16
N GLN A 70 16.93 -20.16 4.87
CA GLN A 70 16.55 -21.32 4.07
C GLN A 70 17.09 -22.65 4.62
N GLU A 71 18.21 -22.60 5.35
CA GLU A 71 18.80 -23.76 6.01
C GLU A 71 18.17 -24.07 7.39
N TRP A 72 17.19 -23.27 7.84
CA TRP A 72 16.56 -23.47 9.14
C TRP A 72 15.45 -24.51 9.06
N SER A 73 15.17 -25.16 10.19
CA SER A 73 14.22 -26.28 10.29
C SER A 73 12.85 -25.96 9.70
N PHE A 74 12.38 -24.72 9.82
CA PHE A 74 11.10 -24.28 9.26
C PHE A 74 11.03 -24.40 7.74
N PHE A 75 11.99 -23.83 7.03
CA PHE A 75 11.99 -23.84 5.57
C PHE A 75 12.35 -25.22 5.00
N ILE A 76 13.18 -26.01 5.70
CA ILE A 76 13.48 -27.39 5.31
C ILE A 76 12.23 -28.28 5.45
N ARG A 77 11.48 -28.14 6.55
CA ARG A 77 10.31 -28.99 6.83
C ARG A 77 9.08 -28.58 6.02
N VAL A 78 8.95 -27.30 5.72
CA VAL A 78 7.84 -26.71 4.95
C VAL A 78 8.39 -25.95 3.75
N PRO A 79 8.84 -26.64 2.68
CA PRO A 79 9.36 -25.98 1.47
C PRO A 79 8.34 -25.05 0.80
N GLN A 80 7.05 -25.22 1.08
CA GLN A 80 5.98 -24.32 0.65
C GLN A 80 6.15 -22.90 1.20
N ALA A 81 6.80 -22.72 2.34
CA ALA A 81 7.07 -21.41 2.91
C ALA A 81 7.98 -20.55 2.02
N VAL A 82 8.93 -21.16 1.28
CA VAL A 82 9.78 -20.46 0.31
C VAL A 82 8.94 -19.90 -0.85
N MET A 83 7.95 -20.66 -1.34
CA MET A 83 7.03 -20.20 -2.38
C MET A 83 6.08 -19.10 -1.90
N LEU A 84 5.73 -19.12 -0.61
CA LEU A 84 4.87 -18.13 0.01
C LEU A 84 5.57 -16.77 0.18
N LEU A 85 6.89 -16.77 0.39
CA LEU A 85 7.60 -15.55 0.77
C LEU A 85 7.41 -14.38 -0.22
N PRO A 86 7.53 -14.54 -1.55
CA PRO A 86 7.29 -13.41 -2.47
C PRO A 86 5.86 -12.90 -2.44
N ALA A 87 4.88 -13.78 -2.23
CA ALA A 87 3.49 -13.37 -2.06
C ALA A 87 3.29 -12.59 -0.75
N LEU A 88 3.94 -13.01 0.34
CA LEU A 88 3.84 -12.37 1.65
C LEU A 88 4.55 -11.01 1.68
N LEU A 89 5.78 -10.93 1.16
CA LEU A 89 6.55 -9.68 1.05
C LEU A 89 5.91 -8.71 0.05
N GLY A 90 5.41 -9.23 -1.08
CA GLY A 90 4.64 -8.43 -2.04
C GLY A 90 3.35 -7.89 -1.44
N LEU A 91 2.58 -8.73 -0.74
CA LEU A 91 1.36 -8.32 -0.02
C LEU A 91 1.65 -7.21 0.98
N LYS A 92 2.69 -7.40 1.81
CA LYS A 92 3.19 -6.40 2.76
C LYS A 92 3.45 -5.08 2.04
N GLY A 93 4.25 -5.10 0.98
CA GLY A 93 4.57 -3.92 0.19
C GLY A 93 3.31 -3.17 -0.25
N ASN A 94 2.33 -3.88 -0.81
CA ASN A 94 1.11 -3.24 -1.31
C ASN A 94 0.24 -2.65 -0.19
N VAL A 95 0.04 -3.38 0.91
CA VAL A 95 -0.86 -2.94 2.00
C VAL A 95 -0.21 -1.84 2.84
N GLU A 96 1.09 -1.94 3.10
CA GLU A 96 1.80 -0.95 3.92
C GLU A 96 2.16 0.31 3.15
N MET A 97 2.54 0.21 1.87
CA MET A 97 2.79 1.42 1.08
C MET A 97 1.49 2.18 0.83
N THR A 98 0.36 1.49 0.66
CA THR A 98 -0.94 2.17 0.57
C THR A 98 -1.39 2.76 1.92
N LEU A 99 -1.02 2.18 3.07
CA LEU A 99 -1.16 2.84 4.37
C LEU A 99 -0.31 4.10 4.44
N ALA A 100 0.98 3.98 4.10
CA ALA A 100 1.95 5.06 4.11
C ALA A 100 1.42 6.26 3.34
N SER A 101 0.95 5.99 2.11
CA SER A 101 0.36 7.00 1.24
C SER A 101 -0.89 7.62 1.87
N ARG A 102 -1.82 6.82 2.38
CA ARG A 102 -3.03 7.34 3.05
C ARG A 102 -2.70 8.24 4.24
N LEU A 103 -1.84 7.78 5.14
CA LEU A 103 -1.43 8.57 6.31
C LEU A 103 -0.67 9.83 5.90
N SER A 104 0.19 9.73 4.89
CA SER A 104 0.97 10.86 4.37
C SER A 104 0.06 11.90 3.72
N THR A 105 -0.90 11.49 2.87
CA THR A 105 -1.90 12.38 2.27
C THR A 105 -2.73 13.08 3.35
N GLN A 106 -3.19 12.34 4.35
CA GLN A 106 -3.98 12.87 5.47
C GLN A 106 -3.19 13.88 6.33
N ALA A 107 -1.92 13.58 6.60
CA ALA A 107 -0.99 14.51 7.25
C ALA A 107 -0.78 15.77 6.40
N ASN A 108 -0.61 15.59 5.08
CA ASN A 108 -0.40 16.64 4.11
C ASN A 108 -1.65 17.52 3.84
N LEU A 109 -2.85 17.04 4.20
CA LEU A 109 -4.13 17.77 4.15
C LEU A 109 -4.49 18.42 5.50
N ASP A 110 -3.60 18.37 6.49
CA ASP A 110 -3.83 18.86 7.86
C ASP A 110 -5.01 18.18 8.60
N GLU A 111 -5.43 16.97 8.17
CA GLU A 111 -6.52 16.20 8.81
C GLU A 111 -6.06 15.53 10.14
N MET A 112 -4.77 15.58 10.43
CA MET A 112 -4.13 15.01 11.63
C MET A 112 -3.74 16.05 12.70
N ALA A 113 -4.41 17.20 12.75
CA ALA A 113 -4.05 18.30 13.65
C ALA A 113 -4.19 17.96 15.15
N THR A 114 -5.20 17.19 15.54
CA THR A 114 -5.46 16.84 16.95
C THR A 114 -5.13 15.38 17.27
N ARG A 115 -4.74 15.10 18.53
CA ARG A 115 -4.49 13.71 19.00
C ARG A 115 -5.70 12.79 18.82
N HIS A 116 -6.91 13.31 18.98
CA HIS A 116 -8.13 12.54 18.78
C HIS A 116 -8.30 12.11 17.31
N GLN A 117 -8.10 13.04 16.37
CA GLN A 117 -8.12 12.73 14.93
C GLN A 117 -7.02 11.72 14.58
N GLN A 118 -5.81 11.93 15.09
CA GLN A 118 -4.67 11.03 14.90
C GLN A 118 -4.99 9.59 15.34
N ILE A 119 -5.53 9.41 16.55
CA ILE A 119 -5.93 8.09 17.09
C ILE A 119 -7.06 7.49 16.26
N HIS A 120 -8.06 8.28 15.88
CA HIS A 120 -9.17 7.81 15.06
C HIS A 120 -8.70 7.32 13.69
N ILE A 121 -7.87 8.10 13.00
CA ILE A 121 -7.33 7.78 11.68
C ILE A 121 -6.45 6.53 11.75
N VAL A 122 -5.55 6.43 12.73
CA VAL A 122 -4.68 5.24 12.85
C VAL A 122 -5.48 3.99 13.20
N CYS A 123 -6.41 4.04 14.17
CA CYS A 123 -7.22 2.87 14.53
C CYS A 123 -8.06 2.37 13.35
N SER A 124 -8.70 3.30 12.63
CA SER A 124 -9.50 2.98 11.44
C SER A 124 -8.65 2.32 10.34
N ASN A 125 -7.49 2.91 10.01
CA ASN A 125 -6.63 2.37 8.96
C ASN A 125 -5.93 1.06 9.37
N LEU A 126 -5.54 0.91 10.64
CA LEU A 126 -5.01 -0.36 11.16
C LEU A 126 -6.04 -1.47 11.08
N ALA A 127 -7.31 -1.19 11.40
CA ALA A 127 -8.38 -2.18 11.28
C ALA A 127 -8.55 -2.63 9.81
N VAL A 128 -8.54 -1.70 8.85
CA VAL A 128 -8.58 -2.06 7.41
C VAL A 128 -7.41 -2.97 7.04
N ILE A 129 -6.22 -2.64 7.50
CA ILE A 129 -5.00 -3.39 7.17
C ILE A 129 -4.97 -4.76 7.80
N GLN A 130 -5.46 -4.91 9.03
CA GLN A 130 -5.60 -6.21 9.67
C GLN A 130 -6.55 -7.11 8.88
N ALA A 131 -7.71 -6.57 8.48
CA ALA A 131 -8.65 -7.32 7.64
C ALA A 131 -8.02 -7.73 6.29
N GLN A 132 -7.37 -6.79 5.60
CA GLN A 132 -6.71 -7.06 4.31
C GLN A 132 -5.57 -8.06 4.45
N SER A 133 -4.71 -7.89 5.46
CA SER A 133 -3.54 -8.76 5.67
C SER A 133 -3.98 -10.19 5.93
N ILE A 134 -4.94 -10.41 6.83
CA ILE A 134 -5.43 -11.76 7.14
C ILE A 134 -6.10 -12.43 5.93
N ILE A 135 -7.02 -11.72 5.25
CA ILE A 135 -7.76 -12.29 4.12
C ILE A 135 -6.80 -12.63 2.98
N VAL A 136 -5.90 -11.71 2.65
CA VAL A 136 -5.05 -11.87 1.47
C VAL A 136 -3.89 -12.82 1.75
N SER A 137 -3.35 -12.88 2.97
CA SER A 137 -2.31 -13.85 3.33
C SER A 137 -2.85 -15.29 3.37
N LEU A 138 -4.12 -15.46 3.77
CA LEU A 138 -4.81 -16.75 3.69
C LEU A 138 -5.01 -17.18 2.24
N LEU A 139 -5.47 -16.27 1.38
CA LEU A 139 -5.61 -16.57 -0.05
C LEU A 139 -4.26 -16.89 -0.68
N ALA A 140 -3.20 -16.18 -0.30
CA ALA A 140 -1.83 -16.43 -0.74
C ALA A 140 -1.34 -17.83 -0.33
N SER A 141 -1.58 -18.25 0.92
CA SER A 141 -1.20 -19.59 1.37
C SER A 141 -2.00 -20.67 0.65
N ILE A 142 -3.31 -20.48 0.44
CA ILE A 142 -4.14 -21.40 -0.36
C ILE A 142 -3.61 -21.51 -1.80
N ALA A 143 -3.28 -20.39 -2.44
CA ALA A 143 -2.72 -20.39 -3.79
C ALA A 143 -1.40 -21.18 -3.85
N VAL A 144 -0.52 -21.00 -2.87
CA VAL A 144 0.74 -21.75 -2.77
C VAL A 144 0.50 -23.25 -2.55
N ILE A 145 -0.46 -23.63 -1.69
CA ILE A 145 -0.81 -25.04 -1.45
C ILE A 145 -1.33 -25.70 -2.74
N VAL A 146 -2.20 -25.01 -3.47
CA VAL A 146 -2.74 -25.50 -4.76
C VAL A 146 -1.62 -25.67 -5.78
N LEU A 147 -0.77 -24.65 -5.95
CA LEU A 147 0.37 -24.70 -6.87
C LEU A 147 1.36 -25.81 -6.51
N TYR A 148 1.68 -25.97 -5.23
CA TYR A 148 2.58 -27.00 -4.75
C TYR A 148 2.02 -28.41 -4.96
N THR A 149 0.73 -28.60 -4.70
CA THR A 149 0.04 -29.88 -4.89
C THR A 149 -0.02 -30.22 -6.38
N ALA A 150 -0.26 -29.24 -7.25
CA ALA A 150 -0.24 -29.43 -8.71
C ALA A 150 1.16 -29.80 -9.24
N GLU A 151 2.23 -29.30 -8.63
CA GLU A 151 3.62 -29.65 -9.03
C GLU A 151 4.06 -31.03 -8.54
N THR A 152 3.71 -31.40 -7.31
CA THR A 152 4.27 -32.59 -6.64
C THR A 152 3.33 -33.79 -6.61
N GLY A 153 2.04 -33.58 -6.89
CA GLY A 153 0.99 -34.60 -6.76
C GLY A 153 0.72 -35.03 -5.32
N LYS A 154 1.34 -34.39 -4.31
CA LYS A 154 1.23 -34.77 -2.89
C LYS A 154 0.54 -33.67 -2.09
N TRP A 155 -0.58 -34.01 -1.49
CA TRP A 155 -1.25 -33.18 -0.48
C TRP A 155 -0.78 -33.59 0.92
N GLN A 156 -0.28 -32.63 1.71
CA GLN A 156 0.06 -32.82 3.12
C GLN A 156 -0.79 -31.87 3.97
N SER A 157 -1.83 -32.38 4.64
CA SER A 157 -2.82 -31.58 5.37
C SER A 157 -2.21 -30.80 6.53
N GLU A 158 -1.35 -31.44 7.33
CA GLU A 158 -0.65 -30.81 8.46
C GLU A 158 0.19 -29.61 7.99
N ASN A 159 1.06 -29.81 7.01
CA ASN A 159 1.89 -28.74 6.45
C ASN A 159 1.06 -27.63 5.80
N SER A 160 -0.12 -27.95 5.26
CA SER A 160 -1.02 -26.97 4.66
C SER A 160 -1.66 -26.05 5.71
N ILE A 161 -2.13 -26.61 6.82
CA ILE A 161 -2.71 -25.84 7.93
C ILE A 161 -1.64 -25.02 8.64
N LEU A 162 -0.48 -25.61 8.91
CA LEU A 162 0.69 -24.93 9.46
C LEU A 162 1.11 -23.73 8.59
N LEU A 163 1.15 -23.90 7.27
CA LEU A 163 1.48 -22.83 6.33
C LEU A 163 0.44 -21.70 6.36
N CYS A 164 -0.85 -22.04 6.36
CA CYS A 164 -1.93 -21.04 6.47
C CYS A 164 -1.83 -20.26 7.79
N LEU A 165 -1.64 -20.96 8.91
CA LEU A 165 -1.57 -20.35 10.22
C LEU A 165 -0.33 -19.45 10.36
N THR A 166 0.83 -19.92 9.87
CA THR A 166 2.05 -19.13 9.85
C THR A 166 1.89 -17.90 8.96
N SER A 167 1.31 -18.06 7.76
CA SER A 167 1.04 -16.95 6.83
C SER A 167 0.19 -15.86 7.48
N VAL A 168 -0.97 -16.25 8.05
CA VAL A 168 -1.93 -15.31 8.63
C VAL A 168 -1.40 -14.64 9.89
N ALA A 169 -0.82 -15.41 10.81
CA ALA A 169 -0.24 -14.84 12.02
C ALA A 169 0.92 -13.89 11.69
N THR A 170 1.78 -14.28 10.75
CA THR A 170 2.89 -13.40 10.29
C THR A 170 2.35 -12.12 9.68
N ALA A 171 1.44 -12.21 8.71
CA ALA A 171 0.89 -11.03 8.03
C ALA A 171 0.20 -10.08 9.01
N SER A 172 -0.59 -10.62 9.95
CA SER A 172 -1.29 -9.81 10.96
C SER A 172 -0.33 -9.12 11.93
N ILE A 173 0.61 -9.86 12.55
CA ILE A 173 1.55 -9.29 13.53
C ILE A 173 2.46 -8.27 12.84
N THR A 174 2.99 -8.61 11.66
CA THR A 174 3.86 -7.75 10.86
C THR A 174 3.15 -6.45 10.50
N SER A 175 1.95 -6.54 9.92
CA SER A 175 1.18 -5.35 9.50
C SER A 175 0.71 -4.49 10.67
N LEU A 176 0.47 -5.07 11.85
CA LEU A 176 0.16 -4.30 13.06
C LEU A 176 1.38 -3.52 13.53
N LEU A 177 2.53 -4.20 13.66
CA LEU A 177 3.78 -3.61 14.14
C LEU A 177 4.26 -2.50 13.18
N LEU A 178 4.30 -2.80 11.89
CA LEU A 178 4.69 -1.83 10.86
C LEU A 178 3.67 -0.70 10.75
N GLY A 179 2.38 -0.98 10.81
CA GLY A 179 1.36 0.08 10.81
C GLY A 179 1.55 1.09 11.95
N MET A 180 1.92 0.62 13.14
CA MET A 180 2.24 1.48 14.29
C MET A 180 3.54 2.26 14.09
N ILE A 181 4.60 1.62 13.58
CA ILE A 181 5.87 2.29 13.25
C ILE A 181 5.62 3.39 12.22
N MET A 182 4.89 3.06 11.15
CA MET A 182 4.55 3.97 10.06
C MET A 182 3.78 5.19 10.53
N PHE A 183 2.78 4.98 11.37
CA PHE A 183 2.06 6.09 11.99
C PHE A 183 2.99 6.98 12.83
N GLY A 184 3.86 6.39 13.65
CA GLY A 184 4.87 7.13 14.40
C GLY A 184 5.79 7.97 13.50
N MET A 185 6.23 7.39 12.38
CA MET A 185 7.08 8.06 11.39
C MET A 185 6.36 9.24 10.71
N VAL A 186 5.08 9.11 10.36
CA VAL A 186 4.29 10.21 9.80
C VAL A 186 4.17 11.36 10.80
N ILE A 187 3.86 11.07 12.08
CA ILE A 187 3.80 12.10 13.12
C ILE A 187 5.16 12.76 13.34
N LEU A 188 6.26 12.00 13.26
CA LEU A 188 7.61 12.54 13.37
C LEU A 188 7.94 13.46 12.19
N ALA A 189 7.63 13.05 10.96
CA ALA A 189 7.83 13.85 9.76
C ALA A 189 7.07 15.19 9.84
N MET A 190 5.80 15.14 10.28
CA MET A 190 4.99 16.34 10.54
C MET A 190 5.64 17.29 11.55
N ARG A 191 6.26 16.76 12.62
CA ARG A 191 6.92 17.60 13.64
C ARG A 191 8.22 18.25 13.16
N ILE A 192 8.96 17.57 12.30
CA ILE A 192 10.23 18.07 11.75
C ILE A 192 9.98 18.96 10.52
N GLY A 193 8.76 18.95 9.97
CA GLY A 193 8.38 19.75 8.80
C GLY A 193 8.85 19.14 7.48
N VAL A 194 9.14 17.84 7.45
CA VAL A 194 9.51 17.10 6.25
C VAL A 194 8.28 16.42 5.66
N ASN A 195 8.20 16.32 4.33
CA ASN A 195 7.08 15.67 3.67
C ASN A 195 7.06 14.16 4.00
N PRO A 196 6.00 13.64 4.65
CA PRO A 196 5.92 12.23 5.00
C PRO A 196 5.95 11.30 3.77
N ASP A 197 5.55 11.77 2.58
CA ASP A 197 5.59 10.98 1.34
C ASP A 197 7.03 10.56 0.93
N ASN A 198 8.04 11.34 1.33
CA ASN A 198 9.45 11.11 0.93
C ASN A 198 10.18 10.11 1.83
N ILE A 199 9.80 10.03 3.10
CA ILE A 199 10.51 9.26 4.13
C ILE A 199 9.77 7.96 4.48
N THR A 200 8.45 8.04 4.62
CA THR A 200 7.68 6.98 5.28
C THR A 200 7.65 5.71 4.42
N THR A 201 7.45 5.85 3.11
CA THR A 201 7.36 4.72 2.17
C THR A 201 8.66 3.90 2.06
N PRO A 202 9.86 4.50 1.84
CA PRO A 202 11.11 3.74 1.84
C PRO A 202 11.41 3.04 3.17
N ILE A 203 11.14 3.73 4.29
CA ILE A 203 11.42 3.19 5.62
C ILE A 203 10.51 1.98 5.93
N ALA A 204 9.22 2.06 5.56
CA ALA A 204 8.27 0.95 5.63
C ALA A 204 8.80 -0.30 4.96
N ALA A 205 9.42 -0.11 3.79
CA ALA A 205 9.93 -1.20 2.99
C ALA A 205 11.16 -1.85 3.64
N SER A 206 12.17 -1.06 4.06
CA SER A 206 13.36 -1.61 4.74
C SER A 206 13.01 -2.43 5.96
N LEU A 207 12.25 -1.83 6.88
CA LEU A 207 11.94 -2.46 8.16
C LEU A 207 10.99 -3.63 7.94
N GLY A 208 10.08 -3.50 6.98
CA GLY A 208 9.02 -4.46 6.84
C GLY A 208 9.47 -5.81 6.29
N ASP A 209 10.39 -5.86 5.33
CA ASP A 209 10.86 -7.15 4.80
C ASP A 209 11.65 -7.94 5.87
N ILE A 210 12.54 -7.27 6.61
CA ILE A 210 13.25 -7.87 7.74
C ILE A 210 12.26 -8.35 8.80
N THR A 211 11.33 -7.48 9.19
CA THR A 211 10.35 -7.77 10.25
C THR A 211 9.45 -8.94 9.87
N ALA A 212 8.96 -8.96 8.62
CA ALA A 212 8.14 -10.05 8.08
C ALA A 212 8.89 -11.38 8.13
N LEU A 213 10.14 -11.40 7.66
CA LEU A 213 10.99 -12.60 7.68
C LEU A 213 11.22 -13.12 9.10
N ILE A 214 11.63 -12.24 10.02
CA ILE A 214 11.89 -12.61 11.42
C ILE A 214 10.61 -13.18 12.06
N ILE A 215 9.48 -12.50 11.90
CA ILE A 215 8.20 -12.95 12.46
C ILE A 215 7.79 -14.28 11.82
N MET A 216 7.93 -14.44 10.51
CA MET A 216 7.59 -15.69 9.83
C MET A 216 8.40 -16.87 10.35
N ILE A 217 9.71 -16.66 10.50
CA ILE A 217 10.62 -17.68 11.00
C ILE A 217 10.27 -18.02 12.45
N CYS A 218 10.03 -17.03 13.30
CA CYS A 218 9.70 -17.21 14.71
C CYS A 218 8.36 -17.95 14.87
N VAL A 219 7.31 -17.46 14.21
CA VAL A 219 5.96 -18.05 14.25
C VAL A 219 5.96 -19.45 13.63
N GLY A 220 6.59 -19.62 12.46
CA GLY A 220 6.67 -20.91 11.78
C GLY A 220 7.44 -21.95 12.58
N THR A 221 8.55 -21.56 13.20
CA THR A 221 9.31 -22.45 14.09
C THR A 221 8.53 -22.79 15.36
N LEU A 222 7.84 -21.82 15.96
CA LEU A 222 6.99 -22.06 17.14
C LEU A 222 5.87 -23.04 16.83
N LEU A 223 5.16 -22.85 15.71
CA LEU A 223 4.07 -23.72 15.31
C LEU A 223 4.57 -25.12 14.95
N LEU A 224 5.75 -25.25 14.34
CA LEU A 224 6.38 -26.56 14.12
C LEU A 224 6.61 -27.36 15.40
N HIS A 225 6.97 -26.71 16.51
CA HIS A 225 7.14 -27.40 17.80
C HIS A 225 5.80 -27.91 18.37
N VAL A 226 4.68 -27.29 17.99
CA VAL A 226 3.34 -27.63 18.47
C VAL A 226 2.56 -28.46 17.43
N GLN A 227 3.15 -28.77 16.28
CA GLN A 227 2.53 -29.49 15.14
C GLN A 227 1.90 -30.84 15.53
N HIS A 228 2.35 -31.45 16.63
CA HIS A 228 1.73 -32.67 17.17
C HIS A 228 0.27 -32.51 17.59
N GLN A 229 -0.22 -31.27 17.78
CA GLN A 229 -1.57 -30.93 18.19
C GLN A 229 -2.38 -30.35 17.02
N PHE A 230 -2.62 -31.17 15.98
CA PHE A 230 -3.31 -30.75 14.76
C PHE A 230 -4.68 -30.10 15.00
N GLU A 231 -5.45 -30.61 15.97
CA GLU A 231 -6.76 -30.05 16.34
C GLU A 231 -6.63 -28.62 16.89
N ALA A 232 -5.59 -28.35 17.68
CA ALA A 232 -5.32 -27.03 18.21
C ALA A 232 -5.00 -26.04 17.08
N GLU A 233 -4.15 -26.42 16.12
CA GLU A 233 -3.84 -25.59 14.95
C GLU A 233 -5.10 -25.24 14.14
N CYS A 234 -6.00 -26.21 13.95
CA CYS A 234 -7.29 -25.98 13.28
C CYS A 234 -8.15 -24.96 14.04
N VAL A 235 -8.22 -25.06 15.37
CA VAL A 235 -8.97 -24.12 16.21
C VAL A 235 -8.36 -22.72 16.12
N VAL A 236 -7.04 -22.59 16.23
CA VAL A 236 -6.37 -21.28 16.12
C VAL A 236 -6.58 -20.67 14.73
N LEU A 237 -6.47 -21.48 13.67
CA LEU A 237 -6.77 -21.03 12.31
C LEU A 237 -8.24 -20.56 12.21
N GLY A 238 -9.18 -21.31 12.80
CA GLY A 238 -10.59 -20.91 12.88
C GLY A 238 -10.80 -19.56 13.57
N VAL A 239 -10.09 -19.29 14.67
CA VAL A 239 -10.11 -17.97 15.34
C VAL A 239 -9.59 -16.88 14.42
N TRP A 240 -8.49 -17.13 13.71
CA TRP A 240 -7.96 -16.19 12.71
C TRP A 240 -8.94 -15.91 11.57
N LEU A 241 -9.72 -16.89 11.13
CA LEU A 241 -10.76 -16.69 10.10
C LEU A 241 -11.91 -15.79 10.58
N MET A 242 -12.14 -15.72 11.89
CA MET A 242 -13.16 -14.85 12.47
C MET A 242 -12.67 -13.41 12.71
N ALA A 243 -11.36 -13.21 12.90
CA ALA A 243 -10.78 -11.90 13.19
C ALA A 243 -11.05 -10.81 12.10
N PRO A 244 -11.03 -11.10 10.79
CA PRO A 244 -11.37 -10.12 9.75
C PRO A 244 -12.75 -9.50 9.93
N PHE A 245 -13.75 -10.25 10.38
CA PHE A 245 -15.09 -9.71 10.59
C PHE A 245 -15.11 -8.63 11.68
N LEU A 246 -14.35 -8.84 12.75
CA LEU A 246 -14.17 -7.85 13.81
C LEU A 246 -13.47 -6.59 13.27
N PHE A 247 -12.38 -6.75 12.54
CA PHE A 247 -11.63 -5.62 11.99
C PHE A 247 -12.41 -4.85 10.92
N ILE A 248 -13.16 -5.54 10.05
CA ILE A 248 -14.08 -4.92 9.10
C ILE A 248 -15.17 -4.14 9.84
N TRP A 249 -15.72 -4.69 10.92
CA TRP A 249 -16.71 -3.99 11.74
C TRP A 249 -16.13 -2.73 12.39
N ILE A 250 -14.92 -2.79 12.94
CA ILE A 250 -14.23 -1.62 13.51
C ILE A 250 -14.00 -0.56 12.42
N ALA A 251 -13.45 -0.95 11.27
CA ALA A 251 -13.20 -0.09 10.13
C ALA A 251 -14.49 0.50 9.53
N SER A 252 -15.62 -0.22 9.62
CA SER A 252 -16.91 0.24 9.06
C SER A 252 -17.48 1.48 9.76
N LYS A 253 -16.98 1.83 10.95
CA LYS A 253 -17.40 3.01 11.71
C LYS A 253 -16.87 4.31 11.11
N ASP A 254 -15.84 4.24 10.27
CA ASP A 254 -15.23 5.39 9.63
C ASP A 254 -15.50 5.39 8.11
N LYS A 255 -15.98 6.52 7.59
CA LYS A 255 -16.37 6.64 6.18
C LYS A 255 -15.19 6.46 5.23
N SER A 256 -14.00 6.95 5.62
CA SER A 256 -12.78 6.82 4.82
C SER A 256 -12.37 5.35 4.70
N ALA A 257 -12.33 4.63 5.82
CA ALA A 257 -12.07 3.18 5.82
C ALA A 257 -13.11 2.37 5.05
N VAL A 258 -14.40 2.72 5.13
CA VAL A 258 -15.44 2.04 4.33
C VAL A 258 -15.18 2.16 2.83
N ASN A 259 -14.75 3.33 2.36
CA ASN A 259 -14.43 3.51 0.96
C ASN A 259 -13.26 2.60 0.51
N ILE A 260 -12.26 2.45 1.38
CA ILE A 260 -11.10 1.58 1.14
C ILE A 260 -11.52 0.10 1.15
N LEU A 261 -12.37 -0.30 2.09
CA LEU A 261 -12.92 -1.65 2.15
C LEU A 261 -13.84 -2.00 0.97
N LYS A 262 -14.38 -1.01 0.25
CA LYS A 262 -15.18 -1.27 -0.95
C LYS A 262 -14.30 -1.37 -2.20
N ASN A 263 -13.37 -0.45 -2.36
CA ASN A 263 -12.65 -0.25 -3.63
C ASN A 263 -11.21 -0.82 -3.62
N GLY A 264 -10.63 -1.06 -2.45
CA GLY A 264 -9.22 -1.42 -2.31
C GLY A 264 -8.87 -2.88 -2.64
N TRP A 265 -9.85 -3.76 -2.80
CA TRP A 265 -9.59 -5.20 -3.00
C TRP A 265 -9.04 -5.55 -4.37
N TYR A 266 -9.53 -4.91 -5.43
CA TYR A 266 -9.12 -5.19 -6.80
C TYR A 266 -7.60 -5.08 -7.03
N PRO A 267 -6.92 -3.97 -6.65
CA PRO A 267 -5.48 -3.87 -6.83
C PRO A 267 -4.72 -4.86 -5.93
N ILE A 268 -5.19 -5.11 -4.71
CA ILE A 268 -4.53 -6.03 -3.78
C ILE A 268 -4.58 -7.47 -4.28
N PHE A 269 -5.74 -7.94 -4.75
CA PHE A 269 -5.87 -9.29 -5.32
C PHE A 269 -5.06 -9.45 -6.61
N THR A 270 -5.06 -8.43 -7.47
CA THR A 270 -4.24 -8.45 -8.68
C THR A 270 -2.76 -8.57 -8.34
N ALA A 271 -2.29 -7.79 -7.38
CA ALA A 271 -0.89 -7.83 -6.96
C ALA A 271 -0.53 -9.14 -6.24
N MET A 272 -1.46 -9.73 -5.47
CA MET A 272 -1.28 -11.05 -4.86
C MET A 272 -1.09 -12.13 -5.94
N LEU A 273 -1.92 -12.15 -6.99
CA LEU A 273 -1.82 -13.13 -8.07
C LEU A 273 -0.47 -13.05 -8.81
N ILE A 274 0.01 -11.84 -9.08
CA ILE A 274 1.33 -11.60 -9.68
C ILE A 274 2.44 -12.10 -8.74
N SER A 275 2.35 -11.76 -7.45
CA SER A 275 3.37 -12.12 -6.46
C SER A 275 3.43 -13.64 -6.18
N SER A 276 2.27 -14.32 -6.16
CA SER A 276 2.22 -15.79 -6.05
C SER A 276 2.85 -16.48 -7.27
N SER A 277 2.63 -15.93 -8.47
CA SER A 277 3.27 -16.43 -9.69
C SER A 277 4.79 -16.24 -9.64
N ALA A 278 5.26 -15.09 -9.14
CA ALA A 278 6.68 -14.84 -8.90
C ALA A 278 7.29 -15.79 -7.86
N GLY A 279 6.54 -16.18 -6.82
CA GLY A 279 6.97 -17.14 -5.80
C GLY A 279 7.34 -18.52 -6.35
N ARG A 280 6.57 -19.00 -7.33
CA ARG A 280 6.86 -20.25 -8.04
C ARG A 280 8.16 -20.18 -8.83
N ILE A 281 8.37 -19.06 -9.54
CA ILE A 281 9.59 -18.81 -10.30
C ILE A 281 10.77 -18.76 -9.33
N LEU A 282 10.64 -18.05 -8.20
CA LEU A 282 11.71 -17.93 -7.22
C LEU A 282 12.14 -19.29 -6.67
N LYS A 283 11.22 -20.17 -6.25
CA LYS A 283 11.57 -21.51 -5.77
C LYS A 283 12.41 -22.28 -6.79
N THR A 284 11.98 -22.24 -8.05
CA THR A 284 12.69 -22.94 -9.14
C THR A 284 14.08 -22.34 -9.34
N THR A 285 14.19 -21.02 -9.38
CA THR A 285 15.46 -20.32 -9.56
C THR A 285 16.41 -20.54 -8.39
N VAL A 286 15.95 -20.48 -7.14
CA VAL A 286 16.77 -20.72 -5.94
C VAL A 286 17.33 -22.14 -5.92
N SER A 287 16.58 -23.13 -6.41
CA SER A 287 17.08 -24.51 -6.51
C SER A 287 18.26 -24.67 -7.50
N ILE A 288 18.37 -23.78 -8.50
CA ILE A 288 19.43 -23.77 -9.52
C ILE A 288 20.56 -22.82 -9.12
N PHE A 289 20.21 -21.66 -8.57
CA PHE A 289 21.10 -20.57 -8.18
C PHE A 289 20.75 -20.11 -6.75
N PRO A 290 21.30 -20.74 -5.70
CA PRO A 290 20.97 -20.42 -4.32
C PRO A 290 21.15 -18.93 -3.98
N ALA A 291 22.23 -18.32 -4.49
CA ALA A 291 22.55 -16.91 -4.29
C ALA A 291 21.46 -15.93 -4.77
N VAL A 292 20.54 -16.33 -5.65
CA VAL A 292 19.42 -15.47 -6.11
C VAL A 292 18.44 -15.15 -4.97
N ALA A 293 18.36 -16.01 -3.95
CA ALA A 293 17.51 -15.77 -2.78
C ALA A 293 17.80 -14.43 -2.11
N ALA A 294 19.09 -14.11 -1.93
CA ALA A 294 19.52 -12.87 -1.30
C ALA A 294 19.16 -11.61 -2.11
N PHE A 295 18.99 -11.72 -3.42
CA PHE A 295 18.61 -10.59 -4.27
C PHE A 295 17.11 -10.33 -4.31
N GLN A 296 16.27 -11.28 -3.87
CA GLN A 296 14.83 -11.13 -4.00
C GLN A 296 14.28 -9.89 -3.27
N PRO A 297 14.60 -9.63 -1.98
CA PRO A 297 14.05 -8.47 -1.30
C PRO A 297 14.56 -7.15 -1.92
N VAL A 298 15.81 -7.14 -2.38
CA VAL A 298 16.44 -5.98 -3.04
C VAL A 298 15.73 -5.64 -4.34
N VAL A 299 15.51 -6.62 -5.22
CA VAL A 299 14.81 -6.42 -6.51
C VAL A 299 13.37 -5.98 -6.27
N ASN A 300 12.68 -6.63 -5.33
CA ASN A 300 11.29 -6.32 -5.02
C ASN A 300 11.13 -4.89 -4.50
N GLY A 301 11.92 -4.48 -3.51
CA GLY A 301 11.73 -3.18 -2.90
C GLY A 301 12.44 -2.03 -3.61
N ALA A 302 13.55 -2.23 -4.33
CA ALA A 302 14.17 -1.14 -5.11
C ALA A 302 13.20 -0.60 -6.16
N GLY A 303 12.61 -1.47 -6.98
CA GLY A 303 11.60 -1.06 -7.98
C GLY A 303 10.28 -0.62 -7.35
N GLY A 304 9.75 -1.41 -6.41
CA GLY A 304 8.46 -1.18 -5.79
C GLY A 304 8.38 0.15 -5.03
N ASN A 305 9.41 0.48 -4.25
CA ASN A 305 9.40 1.68 -3.40
C ASN A 305 9.41 2.97 -4.21
N LEU A 306 10.15 3.02 -5.33
CA LEU A 306 10.22 4.23 -6.17
C LEU A 306 8.88 4.51 -6.83
N VAL A 307 8.26 3.47 -7.38
CA VAL A 307 6.93 3.58 -7.99
C VAL A 307 5.92 3.97 -6.92
N ALA A 308 6.05 3.45 -5.70
CA ALA A 308 5.18 3.84 -4.59
C ALA A 308 5.35 5.30 -4.14
N ILE A 309 6.58 5.82 -4.08
CA ILE A 309 6.84 7.25 -3.79
C ILE A 309 6.19 8.12 -4.87
N GLN A 310 6.44 7.81 -6.15
CA GLN A 310 5.85 8.56 -7.26
C GLN A 310 4.31 8.51 -7.22
N ALA A 311 3.73 7.32 -7.04
CA ALA A 311 2.29 7.14 -6.98
C ALA A 311 1.67 7.87 -5.77
N SER A 312 2.33 7.84 -4.61
CA SER A 312 1.88 8.55 -3.41
C SER A 312 1.84 10.05 -3.65
N ARG A 313 2.89 10.62 -4.25
CA ARG A 313 2.95 12.05 -4.56
C ARG A 313 1.88 12.49 -5.55
N ILE A 314 1.69 11.74 -6.65
CA ILE A 314 0.62 11.99 -7.61
C ILE A 314 -0.75 11.94 -6.91
N SER A 315 -0.98 10.92 -6.07
CA SER A 315 -2.22 10.76 -5.32
C SER A 315 -2.46 11.92 -4.34
N THR A 316 -1.43 12.35 -3.61
CA THR A 316 -1.49 13.49 -2.69
C THR A 316 -1.75 14.79 -3.44
N GLU A 317 -1.09 15.03 -4.58
CA GLU A 317 -1.35 16.23 -5.40
C GLU A 317 -2.80 16.25 -5.92
N LEU A 318 -3.31 15.11 -6.40
CA LEU A 318 -4.69 14.99 -6.85
C LEU A 318 -5.70 15.20 -5.72
N HIS A 319 -5.41 14.75 -4.49
CA HIS A 319 -6.28 15.00 -3.33
C HIS A 319 -6.22 16.46 -2.85
N LYS A 320 -5.07 17.14 -2.97
CA LYS A 320 -4.91 18.54 -2.58
C LYS A 320 -5.56 19.52 -3.55
N PHE A 321 -5.43 19.25 -4.85
CA PHE A 321 -5.74 20.24 -5.90
C PHE A 321 -6.82 19.77 -6.88
N GLY A 322 -7.12 18.47 -6.93
CA GLY A 322 -8.12 17.91 -7.82
C GLY A 322 -9.53 18.05 -7.24
N ASN A 323 -10.50 18.26 -8.14
CA ASN A 323 -11.92 18.16 -7.80
C ASN A 323 -12.45 16.80 -8.23
N PHE A 324 -13.02 16.04 -7.30
CA PHE A 324 -13.59 14.72 -7.59
C PHE A 324 -14.63 14.81 -8.73
N GLY A 325 -14.48 13.95 -9.75
CA GLY A 325 -15.38 13.89 -10.90
C GLY A 325 -15.03 14.84 -12.06
N ILE A 326 -14.01 15.69 -11.92
CA ILE A 326 -13.54 16.59 -12.97
C ILE A 326 -12.13 16.16 -13.39
N LEU A 327 -11.96 15.83 -14.68
CA LEU A 327 -10.63 15.57 -15.23
C LEU A 327 -9.87 16.90 -15.30
N PRO A 328 -8.58 16.98 -14.91
CA PRO A 328 -7.77 18.16 -15.17
C PRO A 328 -7.79 18.50 -16.67
N ASP A 329 -7.61 19.78 -17.03
CA ASP A 329 -7.78 20.30 -18.41
C ASP A 329 -6.96 19.58 -19.51
N ASN A 330 -6.04 18.70 -19.11
CA ASN A 330 -5.26 17.87 -20.02
C ASN A 330 -5.95 16.55 -20.35
N SER A 331 -5.87 16.10 -21.61
CA SER A 331 -6.47 14.82 -22.04
C SER A 331 -5.92 13.62 -21.26
N LEU A 332 -6.69 12.55 -21.11
CA LEU A 332 -6.25 11.32 -20.44
C LEU A 332 -4.98 10.70 -21.10
N SER A 333 -4.82 10.85 -22.42
CA SER A 333 -3.60 10.42 -23.13
C SER A 333 -2.32 11.11 -22.63
N HIS A 334 -2.47 12.30 -22.06
CA HIS A 334 -1.39 13.10 -21.47
C HIS A 334 -0.73 12.40 -20.27
N PHE A 335 -1.48 11.57 -19.54
CA PHE A 335 -1.04 10.85 -18.34
C PHE A 335 -0.62 9.40 -18.65
N ILE A 336 -0.96 8.87 -19.83
CA ILE A 336 -0.66 7.48 -20.23
C ILE A 336 0.69 7.38 -20.97
N ASN A 337 1.24 8.48 -21.49
CA ASN A 337 2.47 8.45 -22.28
C ASN A 337 3.75 8.30 -21.41
N PRO A 338 4.45 7.15 -21.47
CA PRO A 338 5.61 6.88 -20.61
C PRO A 338 6.80 7.81 -20.92
N LEU A 339 6.99 8.23 -22.18
CA LEU A 339 8.06 9.16 -22.53
C LEU A 339 7.84 10.52 -21.86
N ARG A 340 6.59 10.94 -21.71
CA ARG A 340 6.28 12.19 -21.04
C ARG A 340 6.61 12.14 -19.55
N SER A 341 6.39 11.00 -18.90
CA SER A 341 6.72 10.80 -17.48
C SER A 341 8.20 11.02 -17.18
N PHE A 342 9.10 10.87 -18.17
CA PHE A 342 10.54 11.11 -17.99
C PHE A 342 11.05 12.41 -18.64
N PHE A 343 10.45 12.85 -19.75
CA PHE A 343 10.98 13.98 -20.54
C PHE A 343 10.20 15.29 -20.38
N ALA A 344 9.08 15.32 -19.66
CA ALA A 344 8.35 16.57 -19.42
C ALA A 344 9.07 17.52 -18.44
N LYS A 345 8.70 18.80 -18.50
CA LYS A 345 9.20 19.85 -17.59
C LYS A 345 8.42 19.95 -16.26
N GLY A 346 7.37 19.15 -16.07
CA GLY A 346 6.53 19.18 -14.86
C GLY A 346 7.24 18.62 -13.62
N SER A 347 6.71 18.90 -12.43
CA SER A 347 7.19 18.36 -11.14
C SER A 347 7.26 16.84 -11.19
N GLU A 348 6.20 16.20 -11.66
CA GLU A 348 6.11 14.73 -11.79
C GLU A 348 7.28 14.11 -12.57
N ALA A 349 7.66 14.71 -13.70
CA ALA A 349 8.74 14.21 -14.52
C ALA A 349 10.14 14.56 -13.97
N GLN A 350 10.26 15.58 -13.12
CA GLN A 350 11.49 15.81 -12.36
C GLN A 350 11.68 14.74 -11.28
N VAL A 351 10.61 14.41 -10.56
CA VAL A 351 10.59 13.36 -9.52
C VAL A 351 10.92 12.00 -10.14
N ALA A 352 10.27 11.63 -11.24
CA ALA A 352 10.52 10.36 -11.92
C ALA A 352 11.97 10.23 -12.40
N ARG A 353 12.57 11.30 -12.92
CA ARG A 353 14.00 11.31 -13.30
C ARG A 353 14.92 11.15 -12.10
N VAL A 354 14.66 11.87 -11.01
CA VAL A 354 15.44 11.74 -9.77
C VAL A 354 15.38 10.30 -9.24
N LEU A 355 14.19 9.70 -9.22
CA LEU A 355 14.01 8.32 -8.76
C LEU A 355 14.74 7.30 -9.66
N VAL A 356 14.72 7.47 -10.98
CA VAL A 356 15.49 6.59 -11.89
C VAL A 356 17.00 6.78 -11.72
N LEU A 357 17.48 8.02 -11.62
CA LEU A 357 18.90 8.30 -11.37
C LEU A 357 19.39 7.69 -10.06
N LEU A 358 18.51 7.57 -9.06
CA LEU A 358 18.80 6.94 -7.77
C LEU A 358 19.08 5.44 -7.87
N VAL A 359 18.54 4.77 -8.89
CA VAL A 359 18.66 3.32 -9.10
C VAL A 359 19.90 2.95 -9.89
N LEU A 360 20.33 3.81 -10.81
CA LEU A 360 21.47 3.55 -11.69
C LEU A 360 22.76 3.10 -10.97
N PRO A 361 23.11 3.58 -9.76
CA PRO A 361 24.29 3.11 -9.05
C PRO A 361 24.15 1.70 -8.44
N GLY A 362 22.92 1.17 -8.34
CA GLY A 362 22.60 -0.10 -7.69
C GLY A 362 22.38 -1.29 -8.65
N HIS A 363 22.43 -1.05 -9.96
CA HIS A 363 22.47 -2.07 -11.02
C HIS A 363 23.84 -2.07 -11.68
#